data_AF-A0A5E4KIN7-F1
#
_entry.id   AF-A0A5E4KIN7-F1
#
_cell.length_a   1.000
_cell.length_b   1.000
_cell.length_c   1.000
_cell.angle_alpha   90.00
_cell.angle_beta   90.00
_cell.angle_gamma   90.00
#
_symmetry.space_group_name_H-M   'P 1'
#
loop_
_entity.id
_entity.type
_entity.pdbx_description
1 polymer ?
#
loop_
_entity_poly.entity_id
_entity_poly.type
_entity_poly.pdbx_seq_one_letter_code
_entity_poly.pdbx_strand_id
1 'polypeptide(L)'
;MPAEKVPSWIRQFLMPALNDIKGELKAINARIDSTNQRIDSTNERIDSLRNETKIEINSVRSEITSLRNEMNVKFDSLEKRIPVIEKITALELKIADLEKRLAAA
;
A
#
# COMPACT_ATOMS: atom_id res chain seq x y z
N MET A 1 -26.72 19.64 68.14
CA MET A 1 -25.38 20.14 67.75
C MET A 1 -25.58 21.37 66.88
N PRO A 2 -25.00 22.54 67.20
CA PRO A 2 -25.12 23.72 66.35
C PRO A 2 -24.31 23.48 65.07
N ALA A 3 -24.87 23.79 63.91
CA ALA A 3 -24.18 23.64 62.64
C ALA A 3 -22.94 24.54 62.60
N GLU A 4 -21.75 23.93 62.46
CA GLU A 4 -20.50 24.67 62.26
C GLU A 4 -20.59 25.51 60.98
N LYS A 5 -20.47 26.83 61.11
CA LYS A 5 -20.49 27.75 59.97
C LYS A 5 -19.16 27.65 59.22
N VAL A 6 -19.23 27.34 57.92
CA VAL A 6 -18.08 27.39 57.01
C VAL A 6 -17.39 28.77 57.12
N PRO A 7 -16.09 28.83 57.48
CA PRO A 7 -15.33 30.08 57.63
C PRO A 7 -15.36 30.99 56.40
N SER A 8 -15.31 32.31 56.61
CA SER A 8 -15.41 33.32 55.53
C SER A 8 -14.33 33.16 54.45
N TRP A 9 -13.09 32.85 54.85
CA TRP A 9 -11.97 32.68 53.92
C TRP A 9 -12.18 31.50 52.94
N ILE A 10 -12.89 30.44 53.37
CA ILE A 10 -13.26 29.32 52.51
C ILE A 10 -14.26 29.79 51.44
N ARG A 11 -15.25 30.61 51.82
CA ARG A 11 -16.27 31.12 50.89
C ARG A 11 -15.70 32.12 49.89
N GLN A 12 -14.81 32.99 50.36
CA GLN A 12 -14.32 34.13 49.57
C GLN A 12 -13.17 33.75 48.63
N PHE A 13 -12.34 32.77 49.01
CA PHE A 13 -11.13 32.45 48.25
C PHE A 13 -11.10 30.99 47.75
N LEU A 14 -11.38 30.01 48.61
CA LEU A 14 -11.30 28.60 48.21
C LEU A 14 -12.46 28.16 47.29
N MET A 15 -13.70 28.55 47.60
CA MET A 15 -14.87 28.15 46.81
C MET A 15 -14.79 28.59 45.35
N PRO A 16 -14.42 29.84 45.02
CA PRO A 16 -14.20 30.26 43.65
C PRO A 16 -13.14 29.43 42.94
N ALA A 17 -11.95 29.26 43.54
CA ALA A 17 -10.86 28.48 42.94
C ALA A 17 -11.27 27.02 42.66
N LEU A 18 -12.03 26.38 43.57
CA LEU A 18 -12.54 25.03 43.35
C LEU A 18 -13.57 24.96 42.22
N ASN A 19 -14.40 25.98 42.07
CA ASN A 19 -15.35 26.06 40.96
C ASN A 19 -14.64 26.23 39.62
N ASP A 20 -13.58 27.05 39.58
CA ASP A 20 -12.76 27.27 38.38
C ASP A 20 -12.04 25.98 37.99
N ILE A 21 -11.38 25.30 38.93
CA ILE A 21 -10.75 23.99 38.71
C ILE A 21 -11.77 22.97 38.20
N LYS A 22 -12.98 22.94 38.77
CA LYS A 22 -14.06 22.06 38.29
C LYS A 22 -14.47 22.40 36.85
N GLY A 23 -14.47 23.67 36.47
CA GLY A 23 -14.71 24.13 35.11
C GLY A 23 -13.61 23.66 34.14
N GLU A 24 -12.34 23.85 34.51
CA GLU A 24 -11.19 23.40 33.73
C GLU A 24 -11.18 21.88 33.55
N LEU A 25 -11.45 21.12 34.61
CA LEU A 25 -11.54 19.65 34.53
C LEU A 25 -12.63 19.19 33.56
N LYS A 26 -13.80 19.85 33.54
CA LYS A 26 -14.85 19.56 32.54
C LYS A 26 -14.38 19.87 31.13
N ALA A 27 -13.70 20.99 30.92
CA ALA A 27 -13.17 21.37 29.61
C ALA A 27 -12.07 20.40 29.14
N ILE A 28 -11.21 19.94 30.04
CA ILE A 28 -10.19 18.93 29.76
C ILE A 28 -10.84 17.60 29.36
N ASN A 29 -11.84 17.13 30.11
CA ASN A 29 -12.57 15.90 29.76
C ASN A 29 -13.20 16.00 28.36
N ALA A 30 -13.87 17.11 28.05
CA ALA A 30 -14.44 17.30 26.71
C ALA A 30 -13.37 17.29 25.60
N ARG A 31 -12.19 17.86 25.85
CA ARG A 31 -11.05 17.82 24.91
C ARG A 31 -10.47 16.41 24.76
N ILE A 32 -10.43 15.63 25.84
CA ILE A 32 -10.00 14.22 25.81
C ILE A 32 -10.99 13.41 24.97
N ASP A 33 -12.30 13.55 25.20
CA ASP A 33 -13.33 12.85 24.43
C ASP A 33 -13.23 13.17 22.93
N SER A 34 -13.08 14.45 22.59
CA SER A 34 -12.87 14.88 21.20
C SER A 34 -11.58 14.31 20.60
N THR A 35 -10.50 14.22 21.39
CA THR A 35 -9.23 13.65 20.93
C THR A 35 -9.36 12.15 20.70
N ASN A 36 -10.05 11.42 21.58
CA ASN A 36 -10.32 9.99 21.42
C ASN A 36 -11.11 9.72 20.14
N GLN A 37 -12.18 10.49 19.89
CA GLN A 37 -12.95 10.36 18.63
C GLN A 37 -12.10 10.58 17.38
N ARG A 38 -11.17 11.55 17.42
CA ARG A 38 -10.23 11.79 16.31
C ARG A 38 -9.23 10.65 16.15
N ILE A 39 -8.79 10.04 17.24
CA ILE A 39 -7.90 8.86 17.21
C ILE A 39 -8.64 7.69 16.59
N ASP A 40 -9.87 7.40 17.01
CA ASP A 40 -10.69 6.32 16.48
C ASP A 40 -10.92 6.47 14.96
N SER A 41 -11.34 7.67 14.53
CA SER A 41 -11.50 7.97 13.10
C SER A 41 -10.18 7.86 12.30
N THR A 42 -9.05 8.22 12.91
CA THR A 42 -7.74 8.07 12.28
C THR A 42 -7.35 6.60 12.14
N ASN A 43 -7.63 5.77 13.16
CA ASN A 43 -7.37 4.34 13.12
C ASN A 43 -8.21 3.65 12.02
N GLU A 44 -9.50 3.99 11.92
CA GLU A 44 -10.38 3.48 10.85
C GLU A 44 -9.83 3.83 9.45
N ARG A 45 -9.38 5.08 9.25
CA ARG A 45 -8.76 5.50 7.99
C ARG A 45 -7.47 4.75 7.69
N ILE A 46 -6.63 4.50 8.70
CA ILE A 46 -5.40 3.73 8.55
C ILE A 46 -5.73 2.29 8.14
N ASP A 47 -6.73 1.67 8.74
CA ASP A 47 -7.11 0.30 8.43
C ASP A 47 -7.72 0.18 7.03
N SER A 48 -8.53 1.16 6.59
CA SER A 48 -9.02 1.23 5.20
C SER A 48 -7.87 1.32 4.21
N LEU A 49 -6.94 2.26 4.41
CA LEU A 49 -5.79 2.45 3.52
C LEU A 49 -4.90 1.20 3.47
N ARG A 50 -4.68 0.52 4.61
CA ARG A 50 -3.95 -0.75 4.66
C ARG A 50 -4.64 -1.84 3.84
N ASN A 51 -5.95 -1.94 3.94
CA ASN A 51 -6.72 -2.94 3.19
C ASN A 51 -6.70 -2.65 1.68
N GLU A 52 -6.95 -1.40 1.27
CA GLU A 52 -6.88 -0.95 -0.12
C GLU A 52 -5.49 -1.25 -0.72
N THR A 53 -4.43 -0.82 -0.03
CA THR A 53 -3.04 -1.07 -0.47
C THR A 53 -2.76 -2.57 -0.61
N LYS A 54 -3.25 -3.41 0.31
CA LYS A 54 -3.07 -4.87 0.24
C LYS A 54 -3.78 -5.47 -0.99
N ILE A 55 -4.97 -4.98 -1.31
CA ILE A 55 -5.73 -5.42 -2.50
C ILE A 55 -4.97 -5.04 -3.77
N GLU A 56 -4.51 -3.80 -3.88
CA GLU A 56 -3.76 -3.31 -5.05
C GLU A 56 -2.46 -4.09 -5.26
N ILE A 57 -1.68 -4.32 -4.19
CA ILE A 57 -0.44 -5.14 -4.24
C ILE A 57 -0.73 -6.55 -4.75
N ASN A 58 -1.84 -7.17 -4.29
CA ASN A 58 -2.21 -8.50 -4.74
C ASN A 58 -2.64 -8.52 -6.21
N SER A 59 -3.35 -7.49 -6.69
CA SER A 59 -3.71 -7.34 -8.11
C SER A 59 -2.48 -7.25 -8.98
N VAL A 60 -1.56 -6.33 -8.65
CA VAL A 60 -0.31 -6.14 -9.39
C VAL A 60 0.54 -7.42 -9.39
N ARG A 61 0.62 -8.14 -8.27
CA ARG A 61 1.32 -9.42 -8.20
C ARG A 61 0.70 -10.47 -9.14
N SER A 62 -0.62 -10.51 -9.24
CA SER A 62 -1.35 -11.40 -10.15
C SER A 62 -1.04 -11.06 -11.61
N GLU A 63 -1.13 -9.77 -11.97
CA GLU A 63 -0.81 -9.28 -13.32
C GLU A 63 0.62 -9.60 -13.73
N ILE A 64 1.61 -9.35 -12.84
CA ILE A 64 3.02 -9.71 -13.07
C ILE A 64 3.19 -11.21 -13.29
N THR A 65 2.48 -12.04 -12.51
CA THR A 65 2.54 -13.50 -12.66
C THR A 65 1.98 -13.95 -14.01
N SER A 66 0.85 -13.35 -14.42
CA SER A 66 0.24 -13.61 -15.73
C SER A 66 1.16 -13.23 -16.89
N LEU A 67 1.71 -12.01 -16.84
CA LEU A 67 2.66 -11.52 -17.87
C LEU A 67 3.91 -12.39 -17.95
N ARG A 68 4.47 -12.80 -16.81
CA ARG A 68 5.62 -13.71 -16.77
C ARG A 68 5.30 -15.04 -17.44
N ASN A 69 4.13 -15.62 -17.16
CA ASN A 69 3.71 -16.88 -17.77
C ASN A 69 3.53 -16.74 -19.29
N GLU A 70 2.89 -15.66 -19.75
CA GLU A 70 2.73 -15.39 -21.18
C GLU A 70 4.09 -15.21 -21.88
N MET A 71 5.02 -14.47 -21.26
CA MET A 71 6.37 -14.30 -21.78
C MET A 71 7.14 -15.62 -21.87
N ASN A 72 7.06 -16.47 -20.85
CA ASN A 72 7.70 -17.79 -20.89
C ASN A 72 7.16 -18.64 -22.06
N VAL A 73 5.83 -18.68 -22.26
CA VAL A 73 5.23 -19.40 -23.40
C VAL A 73 5.73 -18.85 -24.74
N LYS A 74 5.82 -17.52 -24.88
CA LYS A 74 6.36 -16.90 -26.10
C LYS A 74 7.84 -17.21 -26.30
N PHE A 75 8.64 -17.21 -25.24
CA PHE A 75 10.05 -17.58 -25.31
C PHE A 75 10.23 -19.05 -25.68
N ASP A 76 9.48 -19.97 -25.09
CA ASP A 76 9.49 -21.40 -25.47
C ASP A 76 9.13 -21.57 -26.96
N SER A 77 8.18 -20.77 -27.47
CA SER A 77 7.81 -20.77 -28.89
C SER A 77 8.93 -20.25 -29.78
N LEU A 78 9.61 -19.18 -29.38
CA LEU A 78 10.75 -18.63 -30.12
C LEU A 78 11.95 -19.56 -30.11
N GLU A 79 12.26 -20.19 -28.97
CA GLU A 79 13.33 -21.18 -28.83
C GLU A 79 13.14 -22.33 -29.83
N LYS A 80 11.91 -22.84 -29.96
CA LYS A 80 11.57 -23.88 -30.96
C LYS A 80 11.76 -23.45 -32.41
N ARG A 81 11.81 -22.15 -32.70
CA ARG A 81 12.04 -21.63 -34.07
C ARG A 81 13.53 -21.50 -34.40
N ILE A 82 14.43 -21.50 -33.42
CA ILE A 82 15.88 -21.39 -33.64
C ILE A 82 16.40 -22.47 -34.61
N PRO A 83 16.07 -23.77 -34.46
CA PRO A 83 16.55 -24.81 -35.38
C PRO A 83 16.06 -24.63 -36.83
N VAL A 84 14.91 -23.97 -37.02
CA VAL A 84 14.40 -23.67 -38.37
C VAL A 84 15.26 -22.60 -39.01
N ILE A 85 15.65 -21.57 -38.27
CA ILE A 85 16.53 -20.50 -38.73
C ILE A 85 17.91 -21.09 -39.10
N GLU A 86 18.48 -21.95 -38.26
CA GLU A 86 19.74 -22.63 -38.56
C GLU A 86 19.68 -23.45 -39.86
N LYS A 87 18.56 -24.17 -40.09
CA LYS A 87 18.33 -24.90 -41.35
C LYS A 87 18.22 -23.98 -42.56
N ILE A 88 17.57 -22.82 -42.42
CA ILE A 88 17.47 -21.81 -43.49
C ILE A 88 18.87 -21.32 -43.86
N THR A 89 19.69 -20.94 -42.88
CA THR A 89 21.08 -20.52 -43.11
C THR A 89 21.91 -21.59 -43.80
N ALA A 90 21.75 -22.87 -43.41
CA ALA A 90 22.43 -23.98 -44.08
C ALA A 90 21.98 -24.18 -45.55
N LEU A 91 20.71 -23.93 -45.85
CA LEU A 91 20.19 -23.99 -47.23
C LEU A 91 20.69 -22.83 -48.08
N GLU A 92 20.74 -21.61 -47.53
CA GLU A 92 21.29 -20.43 -48.21
C GLU A 92 22.75 -20.68 -48.66
N LEU A 93 23.58 -21.26 -47.79
CA LEU A 93 24.96 -21.63 -48.15
C LEU A 93 25.05 -22.67 -49.27
N LYS A 94 24.16 -23.68 -49.25
CA LYS A 94 24.12 -24.70 -50.32
C LYS A 94 23.67 -24.13 -51.65
N ILE A 95 22.69 -23.21 -51.63
CA ILE A 95 22.23 -22.51 -52.83
C ILE A 95 23.38 -21.71 -53.44
N ALA A 96 24.11 -20.94 -52.63
CA ALA A 96 25.25 -20.17 -53.11
C ALA A 96 26.35 -21.05 -53.74
N ASP A 97 26.63 -22.23 -53.17
CA ASP A 97 27.58 -23.19 -53.76
C ASP A 97 27.08 -23.77 -55.09
N LEU A 98 25.79 -24.12 -55.19
CA LEU A 98 25.18 -24.60 -56.43
C LEU A 98 25.20 -23.54 -57.53
N GLU A 99 24.87 -22.28 -57.20
CA GLU A 99 24.94 -21.14 -58.12
C GLU A 99 26.36 -20.96 -58.66
N LYS A 100 27.38 -21.05 -57.79
CA LYS A 100 28.79 -20.97 -58.20
C LYS A 100 29.20 -22.10 -59.15
N ARG A 101 28.75 -23.34 -58.89
CA ARG A 101 29.05 -24.49 -59.75
C ARG A 101 28.38 -24.36 -61.11
N LEU A 102 27.13 -23.89 -61.15
CA LEU A 102 26.40 -23.67 -62.40
C LEU A 102 27.06 -22.59 -63.26
N ALA A 103 27.55 -21.51 -62.65
CA ALA A 103 28.29 -20.47 -63.37
C ALA A 103 29.65 -20.93 -63.93
N ALA A 104 30.18 -22.05 -63.44
CA ALA A 104 31.46 -22.62 -63.87
C ALA A 104 31.31 -23.80 -64.86
N ALA A 105 30.08 -24.22 -65.18
CA ALA A 105 29.76 -25.26 -66.15
C ALA A 105 29.38 -24.65 -67.51
#